data_AF-A0A496ZIQ5-F1
#
_entry.id   AF-A0A496ZIQ5-F1
#
_cell.length_a   1.000
_cell.length_b   1.000
_cell.length_c   1.000
_cell.angle_alpha   90.00
_cell.angle_beta   90.00
_cell.angle_gamma   90.00
#
_symmetry.space_group_name_H-M   'P 1'
#
loop_
_entity.id
_entity.type
_entity.pdbx_description
1 polymer ?
#
loop_
_entity_poly.entity_id
_entity_poly.type
_entity_poly.pdbx_seq_one_letter_code
_entity_poly.pdbx_strand_id
1 'polypeptide(L)'
;MKGNRRKSREHAMQALFYLDMIRDESVESLDIFYDNFSPSKQAIPFFRKLVEGVRQSKPDIDSIIERFSSNWKLHRMPHVDRNILRIAVFEMLYCEDIPIKVSINEAIDIGKKYGTHESGPFINGILDSLRISIEKGDLKMKTGDDKDSLERRCPRLGGPVPFKYCRTIGEGGMPCFKIMDCWWETFDIRTYLENTLPEAAFKSILEAKPPDKIASILDLIEQAKQRQ
;
A
#
# COMPACT_ATOMS: atom_id res chain seq x y z
N MET A 1 11.14 15.17 -15.34
CA MET A 1 10.89 14.15 -14.28
C MET A 1 10.42 14.75 -12.93
N LYS A 2 11.05 15.80 -12.36
CA LYS A 2 10.62 16.43 -11.08
C LYS A 2 9.15 16.92 -11.04
N GLY A 3 8.69 17.60 -12.09
CA GLY A 3 7.33 18.18 -12.13
C GLY A 3 6.19 17.16 -12.15
N ASN A 4 6.47 15.90 -12.51
CA ASN A 4 5.45 14.88 -12.65
C ASN A 4 5.06 14.27 -11.30
N ARG A 5 6.03 13.97 -10.42
CA ARG A 5 5.77 13.46 -9.05
C ARG A 5 5.03 14.47 -8.18
N ARG A 6 5.37 15.76 -8.28
CA ARG A 6 4.64 16.82 -7.56
C ARG A 6 3.19 16.90 -8.02
N LYS A 7 2.94 16.93 -9.33
CA LYS A 7 1.57 16.91 -9.87
C LYS A 7 0.79 15.69 -9.41
N SER A 8 1.39 14.50 -9.40
CA SER A 8 0.73 13.29 -8.87
C SER A 8 0.30 13.47 -7.41
N ARG A 9 1.14 14.07 -6.54
CA ARG A 9 0.76 14.35 -5.13
C ARG A 9 -0.37 15.35 -5.02
N GLU A 10 -0.32 16.42 -5.81
CA GLU A 10 -1.39 17.43 -5.84
C GLU A 10 -2.73 16.82 -6.25
N HIS A 11 -2.73 15.99 -7.30
CA HIS A 11 -3.96 15.30 -7.71
C HIS A 11 -4.39 14.28 -6.66
N ALA A 12 -3.45 13.52 -6.06
CA ALA A 12 -3.78 12.53 -5.04
C ALA A 12 -4.45 13.19 -3.83
N MET A 13 -3.98 14.38 -3.44
CA MET A 13 -4.62 15.21 -2.41
C MET A 13 -6.05 15.59 -2.81
N GLN A 14 -6.26 16.04 -4.04
CA GLN A 14 -7.60 16.38 -4.55
C GLN A 14 -8.55 15.18 -4.58
N ALA A 15 -8.05 14.01 -4.99
CA ALA A 15 -8.82 12.77 -5.03
C ALA A 15 -9.25 12.34 -3.62
N LEU A 16 -8.30 12.29 -2.68
CA LEU A 16 -8.58 11.93 -1.29
C LEU A 16 -9.49 12.95 -0.60
N PHE A 17 -9.34 14.25 -0.91
CA PHE A 17 -10.26 15.30 -0.47
C PHE A 17 -11.68 15.05 -1.00
N TYR A 18 -11.83 14.74 -2.29
CA TYR A 18 -13.12 14.44 -2.91
C TYR A 18 -13.79 13.25 -2.21
N LEU A 19 -13.08 12.14 -2.01
CA LEU A 19 -13.59 10.95 -1.32
C LEU A 19 -14.02 11.27 0.13
N ASP A 20 -13.22 12.04 0.87
CA ASP A 20 -13.56 12.50 2.22
C ASP A 20 -14.84 13.36 2.23
N MET A 21 -15.08 14.16 1.19
CA MET A 21 -16.24 15.06 1.09
C MET A 21 -17.54 14.31 0.78
N ILE A 22 -17.49 13.38 -0.17
CA ILE A 22 -18.65 12.55 -0.53
C ILE A 22 -18.91 11.44 0.49
N ARG A 23 -17.93 11.15 1.37
CA ARG A 23 -17.96 10.05 2.36
C ARG A 23 -18.22 8.69 1.73
N ASP A 24 -17.67 8.52 0.53
CA ASP A 24 -17.75 7.30 -0.24
C ASP A 24 -16.34 6.99 -0.76
N GLU A 25 -15.84 5.83 -0.36
CA GLU A 25 -14.55 5.31 -0.79
C GLU A 25 -14.75 4.16 -1.80
N SER A 26 -15.91 4.04 -2.44
CA SER A 26 -16.15 3.04 -3.48
C SER A 26 -15.16 3.20 -4.65
N VAL A 27 -14.94 2.11 -5.39
CA VAL A 27 -14.08 2.13 -6.59
C VAL A 27 -14.73 3.04 -7.64
N GLU A 28 -16.06 2.97 -7.74
CA GLU A 28 -16.89 3.76 -8.63
C GLU A 28 -16.71 5.27 -8.39
N SER A 29 -16.69 5.71 -7.13
CA SER A 29 -16.44 7.11 -6.79
C SER A 29 -15.05 7.58 -7.20
N LEU A 30 -14.05 6.71 -7.09
CA LEU A 30 -12.70 7.04 -7.54
C LEU A 30 -12.59 7.07 -9.08
N ASP A 31 -13.29 6.17 -9.78
CA ASP A 31 -13.38 6.16 -11.25
C ASP A 31 -14.07 7.43 -11.77
N ILE A 32 -15.12 7.90 -11.11
CA ILE A 32 -15.75 9.19 -11.42
C ILE A 32 -14.71 10.33 -11.29
N PHE A 33 -13.89 10.32 -10.24
CA PHE A 33 -12.83 11.32 -10.10
C PHE A 33 -11.79 11.20 -11.24
N TYR A 34 -11.37 9.98 -11.58
CA TYR A 34 -10.46 9.72 -12.69
C TYR A 34 -10.99 10.29 -14.01
N ASP A 35 -12.24 10.03 -14.35
CA ASP A 35 -12.83 10.44 -15.63
C ASP A 35 -12.90 11.96 -15.79
N ASN A 36 -13.03 12.69 -14.68
CA ASN A 36 -13.21 14.14 -14.70
C ASN A 36 -11.91 14.93 -14.46
N PHE A 37 -10.95 14.36 -13.72
CA PHE A 37 -9.76 15.09 -13.24
C PHE A 37 -8.44 14.34 -13.51
N SER A 38 -8.44 13.44 -14.49
CA SER A 38 -7.32 12.54 -14.80
C SER A 38 -5.95 13.27 -14.86
N PRO A 39 -4.96 12.81 -14.06
CA PRO A 39 -3.58 13.25 -14.21
C PRO A 39 -3.07 12.94 -15.62
N SER A 40 -2.04 13.68 -16.07
CA SER A 40 -1.34 13.33 -17.33
C SER A 40 -0.90 11.86 -17.32
N LYS A 41 -0.88 11.17 -18.49
CA LYS A 41 -0.58 9.74 -18.58
C LYS A 41 0.68 9.30 -17.81
N GLN A 42 1.70 10.16 -17.74
CA GLN A 42 2.95 9.87 -17.02
C GLN A 42 2.80 9.99 -15.49
N ALA A 43 1.82 10.75 -14.98
CA ALA A 43 1.56 10.98 -13.55
C ALA A 43 0.71 9.87 -12.92
N ILE A 44 -0.05 9.13 -13.74
CA ILE A 44 -1.05 8.14 -13.30
C ILE A 44 -0.47 7.05 -12.39
N PRO A 45 0.66 6.38 -12.72
CA PRO A 45 1.13 5.27 -11.90
C PRO A 45 1.47 5.68 -10.47
N PHE A 46 2.10 6.84 -10.32
CA PHE A 46 2.49 7.34 -9.00
C PHE A 46 1.29 7.92 -8.24
N PHE A 47 0.39 8.62 -8.94
CA PHE A 47 -0.89 9.07 -8.37
C PHE A 47 -1.69 7.89 -7.78
N ARG A 48 -1.87 6.82 -8.57
CA ARG A 48 -2.55 5.58 -8.17
C ARG A 48 -1.95 5.02 -6.89
N LYS A 49 -0.64 4.77 -6.91
CA LYS A 49 0.12 4.29 -5.74
C LYS A 49 -0.18 5.09 -4.47
N LEU A 50 -0.24 6.42 -4.55
CA LEU A 50 -0.53 7.27 -3.39
C LEU A 50 -1.99 7.14 -2.92
N VAL A 51 -2.97 7.22 -3.83
CA VAL A 51 -4.39 7.16 -3.47
C VAL A 51 -4.75 5.80 -2.91
N GLU A 52 -4.42 4.73 -3.62
CA GLU A 52 -4.73 3.36 -3.17
C GLU A 52 -3.95 3.01 -1.90
N GLY A 53 -2.66 3.37 -1.82
CA GLY A 53 -1.86 3.11 -0.62
C GLY A 53 -2.37 3.82 0.63
N VAL A 54 -2.76 5.10 0.51
CA VAL A 54 -3.38 5.83 1.62
C VAL A 54 -4.69 5.19 2.04
N ARG A 55 -5.55 4.78 1.09
CA ARG A 55 -6.84 4.14 1.39
C ARG A 55 -6.66 2.81 2.13
N GLN A 56 -5.77 1.96 1.65
CA GLN A 56 -5.49 0.65 2.24
C GLN A 56 -4.90 0.75 3.65
N SER A 57 -4.06 1.76 3.89
CA SER A 57 -3.38 1.98 5.17
C SER A 57 -4.04 3.08 6.03
N LYS A 58 -5.24 3.55 5.66
CA LYS A 58 -5.89 4.72 6.27
C LYS A 58 -6.01 4.64 7.79
N PRO A 59 -6.48 3.54 8.41
CA PRO A 59 -6.62 3.47 9.86
C PRO A 59 -5.28 3.63 10.61
N ASP A 60 -4.21 3.03 10.08
CA ASP A 60 -2.87 3.10 10.65
C ASP A 60 -2.26 4.50 10.48
N ILE A 61 -2.36 5.04 9.26
CA ILE A 61 -1.91 6.41 8.95
C ILE A 61 -2.60 7.43 9.85
N ASP A 62 -3.93 7.34 9.98
CA ASP A 62 -4.73 8.26 10.79
C ASP A 62 -4.35 8.15 12.27
N SER A 63 -4.15 6.93 12.80
CA SER A 63 -3.66 6.72 14.16
C SER A 63 -2.26 7.30 14.39
N ILE A 64 -1.37 7.21 13.41
CA ILE A 64 -0.02 7.76 13.50
C ILE A 64 -0.08 9.28 13.49
N ILE A 65 -0.86 9.90 12.61
CA ILE A 65 -1.04 11.35 12.59
C ILE A 65 -1.56 11.83 13.95
N GLU A 66 -2.60 11.17 14.49
CA GLU A 66 -3.17 11.53 15.80
C GLU A 66 -2.15 11.42 16.95
N ARG A 67 -1.25 10.43 16.90
CA ARG A 67 -0.17 10.26 17.89
C ARG A 67 0.79 11.45 17.92
N PHE A 68 1.08 12.07 16.77
CA PHE A 68 2.01 13.19 16.67
C PHE A 68 1.34 14.56 16.69
N SER A 69 0.01 14.64 16.57
CA SER A 69 -0.75 15.87 16.73
C SER A 69 -1.22 16.04 18.18
N SER A 70 -0.31 16.52 19.04
CA SER A 70 -0.44 16.53 20.51
C SER A 70 -1.75 17.10 21.07
N ASN A 71 -2.48 17.93 20.32
CA ASN A 71 -3.76 18.52 20.73
C ASN A 71 -4.83 18.58 19.62
N TRP A 72 -4.57 18.04 18.42
CA TRP A 72 -5.49 18.15 17.30
C TRP A 72 -6.07 16.79 16.95
N LYS A 73 -7.37 16.63 17.17
CA LYS A 73 -8.07 15.45 16.63
C LYS A 73 -8.09 15.53 15.11
N LEU A 74 -7.87 14.41 14.45
CA LEU A 74 -7.76 14.35 12.99
C LEU A 74 -9.01 14.91 12.29
N HIS A 75 -10.20 14.64 12.85
CA HIS A 75 -11.46 15.13 12.31
C HIS A 75 -11.63 16.66 12.38
N ARG A 76 -10.82 17.36 13.19
CA ARG A 76 -10.82 18.83 13.31
C ARG A 76 -9.78 19.50 12.42
N MET A 77 -8.92 18.73 11.75
CA MET A 77 -7.96 19.27 10.81
C MET A 77 -8.69 19.68 9.52
N PRO A 78 -8.26 20.78 8.85
CA PRO A 78 -8.72 21.09 7.51
C PRO A 78 -8.56 19.88 6.59
N HIS A 79 -9.56 19.61 5.75
CA HIS A 79 -9.57 18.45 4.87
C HIS A 79 -8.33 18.39 3.95
N VAL A 80 -7.85 19.55 3.49
CA VAL A 80 -6.62 19.65 2.69
C VAL A 80 -5.41 19.20 3.50
N ASP A 81 -5.17 19.81 4.67
CA ASP A 81 -4.02 19.49 5.52
C ASP A 81 -4.02 18.02 5.97
N ARG A 82 -5.20 17.50 6.35
CA ARG A 82 -5.36 16.08 6.70
C ARG A 82 -4.94 15.15 5.57
N ASN A 83 -5.37 15.41 4.34
CA ASN A 83 -5.03 14.55 3.21
C ASN A 83 -3.58 14.71 2.76
N ILE A 84 -2.98 15.90 2.92
CA ILE A 84 -1.54 16.09 2.71
C ILE A 84 -0.73 15.28 3.73
N LEU A 85 -1.11 15.33 5.02
CA LEU A 85 -0.47 14.54 6.06
C LEU A 85 -0.59 13.03 5.78
N ARG A 86 -1.77 12.55 5.37
CA ARG A 86 -1.97 11.14 5.01
C ARG A 86 -1.02 10.68 3.91
N ILE A 87 -0.90 11.46 2.83
CA ILE A 87 0.02 11.17 1.73
C ILE A 87 1.47 11.15 2.23
N ALA A 88 1.89 12.15 3.00
CA ALA A 88 3.26 12.26 3.48
C ALA A 88 3.64 11.10 4.41
N VAL A 89 2.75 10.75 5.35
CA VAL A 89 2.94 9.61 6.27
C VAL A 89 3.00 8.30 5.50
N PHE A 90 2.13 8.11 4.50
CA PHE A 90 2.21 6.96 3.60
C PHE A 90 3.57 6.87 2.92
N GLU A 91 4.04 7.97 2.30
CA GLU A 91 5.36 7.98 1.66
C GLU A 91 6.50 7.68 2.65
N MET A 92 6.46 8.29 3.84
CA MET A 92 7.51 8.15 4.86
C MET A 92 7.61 6.73 5.44
N LEU A 93 6.50 5.97 5.47
CA LEU A 93 6.47 4.66 6.11
C LEU A 93 6.45 3.50 5.11
N TYR A 94 5.90 3.69 3.91
CA TYR A 94 5.61 2.61 2.97
C TYR A 94 6.35 2.77 1.62
N CYS A 95 7.01 3.90 1.36
CA CYS A 95 7.74 4.14 0.10
C CYS A 95 9.25 4.26 0.31
N GLU A 96 9.95 3.13 0.30
CA GLU A 96 11.43 3.07 0.40
C GLU A 96 12.15 3.87 -0.69
N ASP A 97 11.54 4.01 -1.86
CA ASP A 97 12.11 4.74 -3.00
C ASP A 97 12.05 6.28 -2.85
N ILE A 98 11.48 6.77 -1.74
CA ILE A 98 11.26 8.20 -1.50
C ILE A 98 11.95 8.61 -0.19
N PRO A 99 13.00 9.44 -0.24
CA PRO A 99 13.64 9.95 0.96
C PRO A 99 12.64 10.73 1.82
N ILE A 100 12.60 10.47 3.13
CA ILE A 100 11.67 11.11 4.09
C ILE A 100 11.67 12.64 3.95
N LYS A 101 12.85 13.27 3.86
CA LYS A 101 12.98 14.72 3.72
C LYS A 101 12.30 15.26 2.45
N VAL A 102 12.25 14.48 1.37
CA VAL A 102 11.55 14.85 0.14
C VAL A 102 10.04 14.85 0.38
N SER A 103 9.50 13.82 1.02
CA SER A 103 8.07 13.73 1.36
C SER A 103 7.63 14.92 2.22
N ILE A 104 8.45 15.28 3.23
CA ILE A 104 8.22 16.44 4.10
C ILE A 104 8.19 17.75 3.29
N ASN A 105 9.23 18.01 2.50
CA ASN A 105 9.33 19.24 1.71
C ASN A 105 8.17 19.38 0.71
N GLU A 106 7.80 18.29 0.02
CA GLU A 106 6.69 18.31 -0.93
C GLU A 106 5.33 18.51 -0.22
N ALA A 107 5.14 17.91 0.96
CA ALA A 107 3.94 18.13 1.75
C ALA A 107 3.79 19.59 2.20
N ILE A 108 4.88 20.22 2.64
CA ILE A 108 4.90 21.63 3.03
C ILE A 108 4.60 22.54 1.84
N ASP A 109 5.21 22.27 0.68
CA ASP A 109 4.98 23.05 -0.54
C ASP A 109 3.51 22.95 -1.01
N ILE A 110 2.92 21.76 -0.96
CA ILE A 110 1.49 21.55 -1.29
C ILE A 110 0.61 22.26 -0.25
N GLY A 111 0.96 22.18 1.04
CA GLY A 111 0.24 22.86 2.12
C GLY A 111 0.23 24.38 1.95
N LYS A 112 1.37 24.97 1.56
CA LYS A 112 1.45 26.40 1.23
C LYS A 112 0.60 26.79 0.01
N LYS A 113 0.43 25.88 -0.95
CA LYS A 113 -0.29 26.14 -2.19
C LYS A 113 -1.81 26.02 -2.06
N TYR A 114 -2.29 25.03 -1.29
CA TYR A 114 -3.72 24.70 -1.20
C TYR A 114 -4.35 24.95 0.17
N GLY A 115 -3.53 25.11 1.21
CA GLY A 115 -3.98 25.36 2.58
C GLY A 115 -4.04 26.85 2.92
N THR A 116 -3.91 27.14 4.22
CA THR A 116 -3.83 28.50 4.74
C THR A 116 -2.37 28.90 5.00
N HIS A 117 -2.14 30.14 5.45
CA HIS A 117 -0.82 30.59 5.88
C HIS A 117 -0.22 29.76 7.03
N GLU A 118 -1.06 29.09 7.83
CA GLU A 118 -0.64 28.24 8.95
C GLU A 118 -0.34 26.79 8.55
N SER A 119 -0.82 26.35 7.38
CA SER A 119 -0.72 24.95 6.94
C SER A 119 0.73 24.48 6.80
N GLY A 120 1.61 25.30 6.24
CA GLY A 120 3.04 24.95 6.05
C GLY A 120 3.76 24.64 7.38
N PRO A 121 3.79 25.58 8.34
CA PRO A 121 4.36 25.35 9.67
C PRO A 121 3.71 24.17 10.42
N PHE A 122 2.38 24.05 10.34
CA PHE A 122 1.63 22.97 10.98
C PHE A 122 2.05 21.58 10.47
N ILE A 123 2.05 21.40 9.14
CA ILE A 123 2.47 20.15 8.49
C ILE A 123 3.92 19.82 8.83
N ASN A 124 4.81 20.82 8.79
CA ASN A 124 6.22 20.62 9.12
C ASN A 124 6.39 20.08 10.56
N GLY A 125 5.70 20.69 11.54
CA GLY A 125 5.80 20.28 12.94
C GLY A 125 5.42 18.82 13.19
N ILE A 126 4.32 18.36 12.58
CA ILE A 126 3.88 16.97 12.71
C ILE A 126 4.88 16.02 12.04
N LEU A 127 5.27 16.30 10.79
CA LEU A 127 6.11 15.39 10.03
C LEU A 127 7.55 15.32 10.56
N ASP A 128 8.09 16.41 11.10
CA ASP A 128 9.40 16.39 11.78
C ASP A 128 9.36 15.54 13.05
N SER A 129 8.28 15.62 13.83
CA SER A 129 8.09 14.79 15.02
C SER A 129 8.06 13.30 14.66
N LEU A 130 7.34 12.96 13.59
CA LEU A 130 7.30 11.60 13.04
C LEU A 130 8.69 11.16 12.55
N ARG A 131 9.41 12.00 11.79
CA ARG A 131 10.77 11.70 11.32
C ARG A 131 11.71 11.36 12.48
N ILE A 132 11.70 12.16 13.55
CA ILE A 132 12.52 11.93 14.74
C ILE A 132 12.17 10.58 15.39
N SER A 133 10.87 10.23 15.46
CA SER A 133 10.42 8.95 15.99
C SER A 133 10.90 7.76 15.14
N ILE A 134 10.91 7.90 13.81
CA ILE A 134 11.46 6.89 12.89
C ILE A 134 12.98 6.75 13.09
N GLU A 135 13.71 7.85 13.18
CA GLU A 135 15.17 7.86 13.37
C GLU A 135 15.60 7.24 14.71
N LYS A 136 14.76 7.36 15.75
CA LYS A 136 14.96 6.71 17.06
C LYS A 136 14.56 5.23 17.08
N GLY A 137 13.88 4.73 16.05
CA GLY A 137 13.38 3.37 15.98
C GLY A 137 12.08 3.12 16.75
N ASP A 138 11.43 4.16 17.29
CA ASP A 138 10.13 4.10 17.98
C ASP A 138 8.99 3.79 17.00
N LEU A 139 9.20 4.09 15.72
CA LEU A 139 8.38 3.68 14.59
C LEU A 139 9.30 3.09 13.53
N LYS A 140 8.96 1.90 13.04
CA LYS A 140 9.71 1.25 11.97
C LYS A 140 9.08 1.62 10.64
N MET A 141 9.91 1.90 9.62
CA MET A 141 9.43 1.88 8.24
C MET A 141 8.82 0.52 7.98
N LYS A 142 7.62 0.50 7.39
CA LYS A 142 6.95 -0.73 6.96
C LYS A 142 7.48 -1.07 5.58
N THR A 143 8.73 -1.54 5.58
CA THR A 143 9.41 -2.08 4.40
C THR A 143 8.87 -3.47 4.12
N GLY A 144 8.15 -3.64 3.01
CA GLY A 144 7.42 -4.87 2.71
C GLY A 144 6.13 -5.01 3.51
N ASP A 145 5.24 -5.89 3.04
CA ASP A 145 3.99 -6.15 3.75
C ASP A 145 4.31 -6.53 5.19
N ASP A 146 3.72 -5.89 6.20
CA ASP A 146 3.93 -6.27 7.62
C ASP A 146 3.67 -7.79 7.82
N LYS A 147 2.82 -8.35 6.96
CA LYS A 147 2.49 -9.76 6.91
C LYS A 147 3.61 -10.63 6.37
N ASP A 148 4.52 -10.12 5.55
CA ASP A 148 5.61 -10.88 4.92
C ASP A 148 6.54 -11.56 5.92
N SER A 149 6.65 -10.98 7.13
CA SER A 149 7.45 -11.51 8.23
C SER A 149 6.69 -12.53 9.10
N LEU A 150 5.37 -12.67 8.93
CA LEU A 150 4.61 -13.70 9.64
C LEU A 150 5.08 -15.07 9.20
N GLU A 151 5.26 -15.99 10.14
CA GLU A 151 5.68 -17.35 9.87
C GLU A 151 4.60 -18.35 10.27
N ARG A 152 4.50 -19.42 9.49
CA ARG A 152 3.73 -20.60 9.89
C ARG A 152 4.41 -21.87 9.41
N ARG A 153 4.06 -23.00 10.02
CA ARG A 153 4.52 -24.29 9.53
C ARG A 153 3.83 -24.66 8.22
N CYS A 154 4.60 -24.85 7.16
CA CYS A 154 4.09 -25.23 5.85
C CYS A 154 3.65 -26.71 5.84
N PRO A 155 2.40 -27.04 5.50
CA PRO A 155 1.96 -28.44 5.42
C PRO A 155 2.62 -29.22 4.28
N ARG A 156 3.20 -28.54 3.28
CA ARG A 156 3.89 -29.18 2.15
C ARG A 156 5.39 -29.39 2.41
N LEU A 157 6.04 -28.42 3.06
CA LEU A 157 7.49 -28.43 3.26
C LEU A 157 7.89 -28.91 4.67
N GLY A 158 6.95 -28.98 5.61
CA GLY A 158 7.17 -29.52 6.95
C GLY A 158 7.89 -28.59 7.93
N GLY A 159 8.39 -27.43 7.49
CA GLY A 159 9.09 -26.42 8.29
C GLY A 159 8.39 -25.05 8.33
N PRO A 160 8.88 -24.12 9.17
CA PRO A 160 8.41 -22.74 9.19
C PRO A 160 8.71 -22.06 7.86
N VAL A 161 7.74 -21.32 7.33
CA VAL A 161 7.91 -20.47 6.14
C VAL A 161 7.29 -19.10 6.39
N PRO A 162 7.94 -18.01 5.91
CA PRO A 162 7.36 -16.68 5.98
C PRO A 162 6.20 -16.54 4.98
N PHE A 163 5.26 -15.63 5.25
CA PHE A 163 4.20 -15.30 4.32
C PHE A 163 4.75 -14.80 2.98
N LYS A 164 5.87 -14.06 3.01
CA LYS A 164 6.59 -13.62 1.80
C LYS A 164 6.87 -14.77 0.84
N TYR A 165 7.34 -15.90 1.38
CA TYR A 165 7.58 -17.10 0.59
C TYR A 165 6.28 -17.60 -0.03
N CYS A 166 5.19 -17.64 0.74
CA CYS A 166 3.90 -18.11 0.26
C CYS A 166 3.33 -17.25 -0.88
N ARG A 167 3.54 -15.93 -0.88
CA ARG A 167 3.02 -15.02 -1.93
C ARG A 167 3.86 -14.98 -3.21
N THR A 168 5.09 -15.52 -3.22
CA THR A 168 5.98 -15.43 -4.40
C THR A 168 6.44 -16.77 -4.97
N ILE A 169 6.03 -17.91 -4.40
CA ILE A 169 6.57 -19.22 -4.76
C ILE A 169 6.01 -19.83 -6.06
N GLY A 170 4.84 -19.37 -6.52
CA GLY A 170 4.21 -19.85 -7.74
C GLY A 170 4.88 -19.33 -9.01
N GLU A 171 4.58 -19.97 -10.13
CA GLU A 171 5.09 -19.58 -11.45
C GLU A 171 4.70 -18.13 -11.77
N GLY A 172 5.62 -17.38 -12.38
CA GLY A 172 5.42 -15.95 -12.65
C GLY A 172 5.34 -15.06 -11.39
N GLY A 173 5.76 -15.57 -10.23
CA GLY A 173 5.64 -14.84 -8.96
C GLY A 173 4.24 -14.91 -8.34
N MET A 174 3.40 -15.84 -8.81
CA MET A 174 2.07 -16.06 -8.26
C MET A 174 2.13 -16.57 -6.81
N PRO A 175 1.12 -16.28 -5.99
CA PRO A 175 0.98 -16.91 -4.68
C PRO A 175 0.78 -18.42 -4.74
N CYS A 176 1.17 -19.10 -3.66
CA CYS A 176 0.88 -20.51 -3.41
C CYS A 176 -0.63 -20.78 -3.50
N PHE A 177 -1.05 -21.84 -4.19
CA PHE A 177 -2.47 -22.18 -4.33
C PHE A 177 -3.20 -22.45 -3.00
N LYS A 178 -2.49 -22.78 -1.91
CA LYS A 178 -3.07 -22.94 -0.57
C LYS A 178 -3.03 -21.68 0.28
N ILE A 179 -2.60 -20.54 -0.25
CA ILE A 179 -2.31 -19.35 0.55
C ILE A 179 -3.53 -18.90 1.38
N MET A 180 -4.75 -19.00 0.85
CA MET A 180 -5.98 -18.67 1.58
C MET A 180 -6.22 -19.64 2.74
N ASP A 181 -6.24 -20.96 2.47
CA ASP A 181 -6.37 -22.01 3.51
C ASP A 181 -5.28 -21.92 4.59
N CYS A 182 -4.11 -21.40 4.21
CA CYS A 182 -2.97 -21.33 5.10
C CYS A 182 -3.05 -20.14 6.06
N TRP A 183 -3.57 -19.01 5.62
CA TRP A 183 -3.39 -17.73 6.33
C TRP A 183 -4.70 -17.11 6.82
N TRP A 184 -5.86 -17.71 6.53
CA TRP A 184 -7.18 -17.18 6.90
C TRP A 184 -7.39 -17.01 8.41
N GLU A 185 -6.77 -17.84 9.25
CA GLU A 185 -6.83 -17.69 10.71
C GLU A 185 -5.86 -16.61 11.23
N THR A 186 -4.87 -16.21 10.44
CA THR A 186 -3.84 -15.25 10.87
C THR A 186 -4.27 -13.80 10.61
N PHE A 187 -4.89 -13.55 9.46
CA PHE A 187 -5.47 -12.26 9.09
C PHE A 187 -6.46 -12.47 7.95
N ASP A 188 -7.19 -11.41 7.57
CA ASP A 188 -8.07 -11.44 6.41
C ASP A 188 -7.27 -11.51 5.10
N ILE A 189 -6.81 -12.73 4.79
CA ILE A 189 -6.02 -13.06 3.62
C ILE A 189 -6.81 -12.84 2.33
N ARG A 190 -8.13 -12.96 2.37
CA ARG A 190 -8.97 -12.79 1.18
C ARG A 190 -8.95 -11.33 0.75
N THR A 191 -9.35 -10.43 1.66
CA THR A 191 -9.34 -8.98 1.41
C THR A 191 -7.92 -8.51 1.08
N TYR A 192 -6.91 -9.10 1.71
CA TYR A 192 -5.51 -8.82 1.39
C TYR A 192 -5.14 -9.16 -0.06
N LEU A 193 -5.44 -10.37 -0.54
CA LEU A 193 -5.09 -10.80 -1.90
C LEU A 193 -5.90 -10.06 -2.96
N GLU A 194 -7.16 -9.76 -2.68
CA GLU A 194 -8.03 -8.96 -3.55
C GLU A 194 -7.47 -7.54 -3.77
N ASN A 195 -6.90 -6.93 -2.72
CA ASN A 195 -6.31 -5.61 -2.79
C ASN A 195 -4.88 -5.55 -3.34
N THR A 196 -4.17 -6.69 -3.38
CA THR A 196 -2.73 -6.74 -3.74
C THR A 196 -2.44 -7.43 -5.06
N LEU A 197 -3.38 -8.17 -5.63
CA LEU A 197 -3.22 -8.88 -6.90
C LEU A 197 -4.10 -8.30 -8.00
N PRO A 198 -3.67 -8.37 -9.28
CA PRO A 198 -4.55 -8.15 -10.41
C PRO A 198 -5.79 -9.06 -10.34
N GLU A 199 -6.95 -8.56 -10.76
CA GLU A 199 -8.22 -9.30 -10.67
C GLU A 199 -8.14 -10.71 -11.29
N ALA A 200 -7.48 -10.85 -12.45
CA ALA A 200 -7.26 -12.13 -13.12
C ALA A 200 -6.42 -13.10 -12.27
N ALA A 201 -5.38 -12.60 -11.59
CA ALA A 201 -4.54 -13.39 -10.71
C ALA A 201 -5.31 -13.80 -9.44
N PHE A 202 -6.10 -12.90 -8.86
CA PHE A 202 -6.94 -13.21 -7.71
C PHE A 202 -7.99 -14.28 -8.02
N LYS A 203 -8.70 -14.16 -9.16
CA LYS A 203 -9.65 -15.19 -9.64
C LYS A 203 -8.97 -16.54 -9.84
N SER A 204 -7.77 -16.56 -10.44
CA SER A 204 -7.00 -17.78 -10.61
C SER A 204 -6.67 -18.48 -9.28
N ILE A 205 -6.50 -17.76 -8.18
CA ILE A 205 -6.25 -18.34 -6.86
C ILE A 205 -7.54 -18.92 -6.27
N LEU A 206 -8.68 -18.24 -6.44
CA LEU A 206 -9.99 -18.76 -6.01
C LEU A 206 -10.36 -20.05 -6.72
N GLU A 207 -9.98 -20.17 -7.98
CA GLU A 207 -10.27 -21.33 -8.83
C GLU A 207 -9.17 -22.40 -8.78
N ALA A 208 -8.07 -22.15 -8.07
CA ALA A 208 -6.90 -23.02 -8.06
C ALA A 208 -7.23 -24.41 -7.48
N LYS A 209 -7.16 -25.43 -8.33
CA LYS A 209 -7.26 -26.83 -7.92
C LYS A 209 -5.90 -27.33 -7.42
N PRO A 210 -5.85 -28.25 -6.44
CA PRO A 210 -4.61 -28.90 -6.07
C PRO A 210 -4.01 -29.59 -7.31
N PRO A 211 -2.69 -29.47 -7.55
CA PRO A 211 -2.06 -30.07 -8.71
C PRO A 211 -2.23 -31.59 -8.68
N ASP A 212 -2.56 -32.16 -9.83
CA ASP A 212 -2.80 -33.59 -9.96
C ASP A 212 -1.48 -34.35 -9.84
N LYS A 213 -1.36 -35.15 -8.77
CA LYS A 213 -0.08 -35.78 -8.37
C LYS A 213 0.44 -36.75 -9.41
N ILE A 214 -0.45 -37.41 -10.16
CA ILE A 214 -0.07 -38.39 -11.17
C ILE A 214 0.51 -37.70 -12.40
N ALA A 215 -0.11 -36.61 -12.86
CA ALA A 215 0.38 -35.83 -14.00
C ALA A 215 1.78 -35.27 -13.75
N SER A 216 2.01 -34.70 -12.56
CA SER A 216 3.31 -34.11 -12.21
C SER A 216 4.44 -35.16 -12.11
N ILE A 217 4.14 -36.40 -11.72
CA ILE A 217 5.12 -37.50 -11.72
C ILE A 217 5.43 -37.96 -13.14
N LEU A 218 4.43 -38.03 -14.01
CA LEU A 218 4.61 -38.40 -15.41
C LEU A 218 5.48 -37.39 -16.16
N ASP A 219 5.23 -36.10 -15.97
CA ASP A 219 6.05 -35.03 -16.56
C ASP A 219 7.51 -35.09 -16.10
N LEU A 220 7.74 -35.39 -14.82
CA LEU A 220 9.10 -35.58 -14.27
C LEU A 220 9.81 -36.81 -14.85
N ILE A 221 9.07 -37.92 -15.05
CA ILE A 221 9.59 -39.13 -15.70
C ILE A 221 9.93 -38.84 -17.17
N GLU A 222 9.09 -38.07 -17.86
CA GLU A 222 9.28 -37.72 -19.27
C GLU A 222 10.47 -36.76 -19.47
N GLN A 223 10.62 -35.76 -18.60
CA GLN A 223 11.79 -34.89 -18.55
C GLN A 223 13.09 -35.64 -18.22
N ALA A 224 13.03 -36.66 -17.36
CA ALA A 224 14.18 -37.50 -17.06
C ALA A 224 14.58 -38.38 -18.26
N LYS A 225 13.60 -38.87 -19.04
CA LYS A 225 13.85 -39.63 -20.28
C LYS A 225 14.45 -38.79 -21.40
N GLN A 226 14.13 -37.49 -21.48
CA GLN A 226 14.70 -36.57 -22.47
C GLN A 226 16.15 -36.13 -22.16
N ARG A 227 16.65 -36.44 -20.95
CA ARG A 227 18.03 -36.13 -20.50
C ARG A 227 18.98 -37.32 -20.62
N GLN A 228 18.54 -38.44 -21.20
CA GLN A 228 19.35 -39.61 -21.58
C GLN A 228 19.45 -39.70 -23.10
#